data_AF-G5E1J5-F1
#
_entry.id   AF-G5E1J5-F1
#
_cell.length_a   1.000
_cell.length_b   1.000
_cell.length_c   1.000
_cell.angle_alpha   90.00
_cell.angle_beta   90.00
_cell.angle_gamma   90.00
#
_symmetry.space_group_name_H-M   'P 1'
#
loop_
_entity.id
_entity.type
_entity.pdbx_description
1 polymer ?
#
loop_
_entity_poly.entity_id
_entity_poly.type
_entity_poly.pdbx_seq_one_letter_code
_entity_poly.pdbx_strand_id
1 'polypeptide(L)' 'QRSVIELDTPTVTVEQVEAVEKLVNQKIREHVPVNVRVITVDDPEFEKVRSRGLPDDHAGPVRIIDIEGVDANMCCGTH' A
#
# COMPACT_ATOMS: atom_id res chain seq x y z
N GLN A 1 -21.25 -1.06 2.34
CA GLN A 1 -20.16 -1.67 3.15
C GLN A 1 -19.33 -0.54 3.74
N ARG A 2 -18.85 -0.66 4.98
CA ARG A 2 -18.02 0.36 5.65
C ARG A 2 -16.62 -0.22 5.88
N SER A 3 -15.60 0.51 5.48
CA SER A 3 -14.19 0.18 5.74
C SER A 3 -13.59 1.23 6.67
N VAL A 4 -12.56 0.84 7.41
CA VAL A 4 -11.84 1.72 8.34
C VAL A 4 -10.33 1.53 8.14
N ILE A 5 -9.57 2.60 8.34
CA ILE A 5 -8.10 2.58 8.37
C ILE A 5 -7.65 3.16 9.71
N GLU A 6 -6.64 2.54 10.32
CA GLU A 6 -6.03 3.02 11.56
C GLU A 6 -4.72 3.72 11.23
N LEU A 7 -4.48 4.86 11.89
CA LEU A 7 -3.29 5.66 11.71
C LEU A 7 -2.51 5.66 13.03
N ASP A 8 -1.19 5.53 12.94
CA ASP A 8 -0.28 5.57 14.09
C ASP A 8 -0.06 7.03 14.54
N THR A 9 -1.15 7.64 15.03
CA THR A 9 -1.19 8.99 15.56
C THR A 9 -2.30 9.09 16.61
N PRO A 10 -2.09 9.80 17.72
CA PRO A 10 -3.10 9.91 18.77
C PRO A 10 -4.35 10.68 18.34
N THR A 11 -4.23 11.58 17.36
CA THR A 11 -5.33 12.40 16.84
C THR A 11 -5.15 12.72 15.35
N VAL A 12 -6.28 13.02 14.70
CA VAL A 12 -6.34 13.56 13.34
C VAL A 12 -7.38 14.68 13.34
N THR A 13 -7.01 15.85 12.87
CA THR A 13 -7.92 17.01 12.77
C THR A 13 -8.86 16.88 11.58
N VAL A 14 -9.99 17.59 11.61
CA VAL A 14 -10.97 17.58 10.51
C VAL A 14 -10.32 18.08 9.22
N GLU A 15 -9.53 19.14 9.31
CA GLU A 15 -8.83 19.75 8.19
C GLU A 15 -7.82 18.78 7.55
N GLN A 16 -7.16 17.93 8.35
CA GLN A 16 -6.28 16.89 7.84
C GLN A 16 -7.05 15.78 7.13
N VAL A 17 -8.22 15.37 7.65
CA VAL A 17 -9.08 14.38 6.98
C VAL A 17 -9.55 14.92 5.63
N GLU A 18 -10.03 16.15 5.57
CA GLU A 18 -10.45 16.81 4.32
C GLU A 18 -9.29 16.96 3.32
N ALA A 19 -8.09 17.31 3.80
CA ALA A 19 -6.91 17.40 2.96
C ALA A 19 -6.52 16.05 2.36
N VAL A 20 -6.55 14.97 3.16
CA VAL A 20 -6.30 13.60 2.69
C VAL A 20 -7.35 13.20 1.65
N GLU A 21 -8.63 13.43 1.93
CA GLU A 21 -9.72 13.11 1.00
C GLU A 21 -9.55 13.83 -0.35
N LYS A 22 -9.22 15.12 -0.32
CA LYS A 22 -8.99 15.91 -1.55
C LYS A 22 -7.80 15.37 -2.35
N LEU A 23 -6.69 15.07 -1.68
CA LEU A 23 -5.47 14.57 -2.31
C LEU A 23 -5.69 13.18 -2.93
N VAL A 24 -6.36 12.27 -2.23
CA VAL A 24 -6.69 10.93 -2.74
C VAL A 24 -7.62 11.04 -3.95
N ASN A 25 -8.66 11.87 -3.89
CA ASN A 25 -9.55 12.10 -5.03
C ASN A 25 -8.81 12.68 -6.24
N GLN A 26 -7.78 13.50 -6.04
CA GLN A 26 -6.93 13.96 -7.13
C GLN A 26 -6.17 12.80 -7.78
N LYS A 27 -5.55 11.91 -6.99
CA LYS A 27 -4.84 10.73 -7.51
C LYS A 27 -5.73 9.78 -8.29
N ILE A 28 -6.98 9.62 -7.86
CA ILE A 28 -7.99 8.85 -8.61
C ILE A 28 -8.25 9.49 -9.99
N ARG A 29 -8.42 10.81 -10.06
CA ARG A 29 -8.64 11.54 -11.32
C ARG A 29 -7.43 11.54 -12.24
N GLU A 30 -6.23 11.51 -11.67
CA GLU A 30 -4.97 11.35 -12.41
C GLU A 30 -4.84 9.95 -13.03
N HIS A 31 -5.73 9.01 -12.67
CA HIS A 31 -5.72 7.62 -13.16
C HIS A 31 -4.34 6.96 -12.96
N VAL A 32 -3.79 7.12 -11.75
CA VAL A 32 -2.49 6.56 -11.38
C VAL A 32 -2.54 5.04 -11.54
N PRO A 33 -1.59 4.44 -12.29
CA PRO A 33 -1.54 2.99 -12.49
C PRO A 33 -1.38 2.22 -11.18
N VAL A 34 -2.11 1.11 -11.08
CA VAL A 34 -1.94 0.10 -10.03
C VAL A 34 -1.40 -1.16 -10.68
N ASN A 35 -0.13 -1.49 -10.39
CA ASN A 35 0.56 -2.63 -10.97
C ASN A 35 0.73 -3.74 -9.93
N VAL A 36 0.59 -4.99 -10.36
CA VAL A 36 0.84 -6.16 -9.52
C VAL A 36 2.15 -6.79 -9.96
N ARG A 37 3.10 -6.88 -9.04
CA ARG A 37 4.37 -7.59 -9.23
C ARG A 37 4.41 -8.82 -8.34
N VAL A 38 5.04 -9.87 -8.84
CA VAL A 38 5.19 -11.14 -8.13
C VAL A 38 6.69 -11.43 -8.06
N ILE A 39 7.24 -11.41 -6.85
CA ILE A 39 8.68 -11.60 -6.61
C ILE A 39 8.92 -12.77 -5.67
N THR A 40 10.16 -13.22 -5.57
CA THR A 40 10.62 -14.17 -4.54
C THR A 40 11.30 -13.44 -3.39
N VAL A 41 11.40 -14.08 -2.23
CA VAL A 41 12.11 -13.50 -1.06
C VAL A 41 13.60 -13.24 -1.32
N ASP A 42 14.20 -14.01 -2.23
CA ASP A 42 15.60 -13.82 -2.65
C ASP A 42 15.79 -12.67 -3.66
N ASP A 43 14.71 -12.04 -4.11
CA ASP A 43 14.78 -10.91 -5.05
C ASP A 43 15.29 -9.65 -4.31
N PRO A 44 16.33 -8.95 -4.82
CA PRO A 44 16.80 -7.70 -4.22
C PRO A 44 15.74 -6.59 -4.10
N GLU A 45 14.64 -6.67 -4.86
CA GLU A 45 13.51 -5.77 -4.72
C GLU A 45 12.74 -5.99 -3.42
N PHE A 46 12.81 -7.18 -2.81
CA PHE A 46 12.12 -7.52 -1.58
C PHE A 46 12.48 -6.56 -0.43
N GLU A 47 13.76 -6.23 -0.28
CA GLU A 47 14.28 -5.30 0.75
C GLU A 47 13.87 -3.83 0.51
N LYS A 48 13.43 -3.48 -0.71
CA LYS A 48 13.06 -2.10 -1.07
C LYS A 48 11.58 -1.80 -0.82
N VAL A 49 10.76 -2.84 -0.63
CA VAL A 49 9.32 -2.70 -0.46
C VAL A 49 9.00 -2.48 1.01
N ARG A 50 8.14 -1.49 1.29
CA ARG A 50 7.71 -1.21 2.66
C ARG A 50 6.93 -2.42 3.19
N SER A 51 7.52 -3.07 4.17
CA SER A 51 7.14 -4.41 4.64
C SER A 51 7.12 -4.43 6.17
N ARG A 52 6.13 -5.13 6.76
CA ARG A 52 6.13 -5.45 8.21
C ARG A 52 6.92 -6.75 8.51
N GLY A 53 7.73 -7.20 7.55
CA GLY A 53 8.32 -8.54 7.54
C GLY A 53 7.35 -9.58 6.99
N LEU A 54 7.90 -10.74 6.61
CA LEU A 54 7.12 -11.96 6.40
C LEU A 54 7.26 -12.86 7.62
N PRO A 55 6.25 -13.71 7.92
CA PRO A 55 6.40 -14.77 8.91
C PRO A 55 7.56 -15.71 8.58
N ASP A 56 8.20 -16.28 9.59
CA ASP A 56 9.35 -17.18 9.45
C ASP A 56 9.04 -18.44 8.61
N ASP A 57 7.77 -18.85 8.56
CA ASP A 57 7.28 -20.01 7.82
C ASP A 57 6.69 -19.66 6.44
N HIS A 58 6.92 -18.43 5.96
CA HIS A 58 6.43 -18.01 4.65
C HIS A 58 7.02 -18.88 3.53
N ALA A 59 6.14 -19.37 2.66
CA ALA A 59 6.50 -20.11 1.47
C ALA A 59 5.74 -19.58 0.24
N GLY A 60 6.45 -19.50 -0.89
CA GLY A 60 5.88 -19.06 -2.17
C GLY A 60 6.23 -17.62 -2.52
N PRO A 61 5.62 -17.09 -3.60
CA PRO A 61 5.94 -15.77 -4.09
C PRO A 61 5.22 -14.68 -3.29
N VAL A 62 5.84 -13.52 -3.24
CA VAL A 62 5.34 -12.31 -2.60
C VAL A 62 4.68 -11.43 -3.64
N ARG A 63 3.44 -11.00 -3.36
CA ARG A 63 2.70 -10.06 -4.22
C ARG A 63 2.90 -8.64 -3.73
N ILE A 64 3.37 -7.79 -4.63
CA ILE A 64 3.52 -6.36 -4.41
C ILE A 64 2.44 -5.63 -5.20
N ILE A 65 1.70 -4.78 -4.52
CA ILE A 65 0.76 -3.84 -5.10
C ILE A 65 1.45 -2.48 -5.14
N ASP A 66 1.72 -2.02 -6.36
CA ASP A 66 2.44 -0.79 -6.62
C ASP A 66 1.49 0.24 -7.23
N ILE A 67 1.19 1.28 -6.45
CA ILE A 67 0.46 2.45 -6.90
C ILE A 67 1.50 3.50 -7.26
N GLU A 68 1.70 3.73 -8.56
CA GLU A 68 2.88 4.43 -9.07
C GLU A 68 3.08 5.82 -8.43
N GLY A 69 4.23 6.01 -7.81
CA GLY A 69 4.59 7.28 -7.14
C GLY A 69 3.79 7.58 -5.86
N VAL A 70 2.98 6.65 -5.38
CA VAL A 70 2.19 6.77 -4.15
C VAL A 70 2.68 5.80 -3.07
N ASP A 71 2.62 4.50 -3.34
CA ASP A 71 3.00 3.46 -2.38
C ASP A 71 3.28 2.13 -3.09
N ALA A 72 4.16 1.33 -2.50
CA ALA A 72 4.39 -0.06 -2.89
C ALA A 72 4.34 -0.93 -1.65
N ASN A 73 3.33 -1.79 -1.56
CA ASN A 73 3.09 -2.63 -0.40
C ASN A 73 2.96 -4.10 -0.75
N MET A 74 3.21 -4.97 0.23
CA MET A 74 2.93 -6.40 0.09
C MET A 74 1.47 -6.67 0.46
N CYS A 75 0.66 -7.15 -0.49
CA CYS A 75 -0.76 -7.41 -0.25
C CYS A 75 -1.28 -8.56 -1.13
N CYS A 76 -2.12 -9.42 -0.54
CA CYS A 76 -2.78 -10.54 -1.22
C CYS A 76 -4.18 -10.20 -1.74
N GLY A 77 -4.65 -8.96 -1.58
CA GLY A 77 -5.95 -8.51 -2.05
C GLY A 77 -6.10 -8.52 -3.57
N THR A 78 -7.35 -8.38 -4.02
CA THR A 78 -7.69 -8.03 -5.39
C THR A 78 -7.88 -6.53 -5.44
N HIS A 79 -7.10 -5.85 -6.28
CA HIS A 79 -7.07 -4.40 -6.44
C HIS A 79 -7.49 -4.04 -7.87
#